data_AF-A0A2H0LRU8-F1
#
_entry.id   AF-A0A2H0LRU8-F1
#
_cell.length_a   1.000
_cell.length_b   1.000
_cell.length_c   1.000
_cell.angle_alpha   90.00
_cell.angle_beta   90.00
_cell.angle_gamma   90.00
#
_symmetry.space_group_name_H-M   'P 1'
#
loop_
_entity.id
_entity.type
_entity.pdbx_description
1 polymer ?
#
loop_
_entity_poly.entity_id
_entity_poly.type
_entity_poly.pdbx_seq_one_letter_code
_entity_poly.pdbx_strand_id
1 'polypeptide(L)' 'MKISVIIPAYNEESTIHKTLEDLMVRHQAEEVIVVDGGSTDNT' A
#
# COMPACT_ATOMS: atom_id res chain seq x y z
N MET A 1 -13.02 -11.85 9.18
CA MET A 1 -13.13 -11.90 7.69
C MET A 1 -11.75 -11.66 7.15
N LYS A 2 -11.29 -12.45 6.18
CA LYS A 2 -9.98 -12.22 5.55
C LYS A 2 -10.15 -11.24 4.40
N ILE A 3 -9.36 -10.17 4.38
CA ILE A 3 -9.42 -9.11 3.36
C ILE A 3 -8.05 -9.02 2.69
N SER A 4 -8.08 -9.07 1.36
CA SER A 4 -6.95 -8.77 0.48
C SER A 4 -7.09 -7.33 -0.01
N VAL A 5 -6.00 -6.57 0.03
CA VAL A 5 -5.98 -5.16 -0.37
C VAL A 5 -5.03 -4.99 -1.56
N ILE A 6 -5.55 -4.45 -2.66
CA ILE A 6 -4.77 -4.14 -3.87
C ILE A 6 -4.65 -2.63 -3.98
N ILE A 7 -3.42 -2.13 -4.07
CA ILE A 7 -3.10 -0.70 -4.13
C ILE A 7 -2.38 -0.40 -5.45
N PRO A 8 -3.02 0.25 -6.42
CA PRO A 8 -2.27 0.89 -7.51
C PRO A 8 -1.54 2.11 -6.93
N ALA A 9 -0.25 2.22 -7.22
CA ALA A 9 0.59 3.33 -6.75
C ALA A 9 1.28 4.04 -7.92
N TYR A 10 1.36 5.37 -7.86
CA TYR A 10 2.12 6.19 -8.80
C TYR A 10 2.56 7.49 -8.12
N ASN A 11 3.86 7.62 -7.84
CA ASN A 11 4.45 8.75 -7.13
C ASN A 11 3.85 9.03 -5.74
N GLU A 12 3.76 7.98 -4.91
CA GLU A 12 3.21 7.97 -3.55
C GLU A 12 4.30 7.90 -2.45
N GLU A 13 5.57 8.28 -2.73
CA GLU A 13 6.68 8.26 -1.74
C GLU A 13 6.28 8.88 -0.38
N SER A 14 5.49 9.95 -0.42
CA SER A 14 5.07 10.67 0.78
C SER A 14 3.94 10.00 1.59
N THR A 15 3.22 9.04 1.03
CA THR A 15 2.00 8.47 1.64
C THR A 15 2.04 6.95 1.79
N ILE A 16 2.73 6.23 0.90
CA ILE A 16 2.64 4.77 0.79
C ILE A 16 3.06 4.09 2.09
N HIS A 17 4.11 4.59 2.75
CA HIS A 17 4.59 4.04 4.02
C HIS A 17 3.53 4.06 5.12
N LYS A 18 2.89 5.21 5.32
CA LYS A 18 1.84 5.38 6.34
C LYS A 18 0.62 4.52 6.04
N THR A 19 0.25 4.41 4.76
CA THR A 19 -0.86 3.57 4.32
C THR A 19 -0.61 2.10 4.62
N LEU A 20 0.59 1.59 4.29
CA LEU A 20 0.96 0.21 4.58
C LEU A 20 1.00 -0.06 6.09
N GLU A 21 1.57 0.84 6.88
CA GLU A 21 1.58 0.72 8.34
C GLU A 21 0.17 0.64 8.92
N ASP A 22 -0.75 1.50 8.47
CA ASP A 22 -2.13 1.51 8.94
C ASP A 22 -2.90 0.23 8.57
N LEU A 23 -2.69 -0.25 7.33
CA LEU A 23 -3.31 -1.48 6.83
C LEU A 23 -2.84 -2.72 7.59
N MET A 24 -1.55 -2.79 7.92
CA MET A 24 -0.99 -3.92 8.66
C MET A 24 -1.36 -3.87 10.15
N VAL A 25 -1.28 -2.70 10.78
CA VAL A 25 -1.42 -2.57 12.24
C VAL A 25 -2.88 -2.43 12.68
N ARG A 26 -3.63 -1.52 12.04
CA ARG A 26 -5.00 -1.21 12.48
C ARG A 26 -6.04 -2.09 11.81
N HIS A 27 -5.88 -2.30 10.51
CA HIS A 27 -6.86 -3.02 9.71
C HIS A 27 -6.56 -4.52 9.59
N GLN A 28 -5.35 -4.95 9.97
CA GLN A 28 -4.92 -6.36 9.94
C GLN A 28 -5.27 -7.01 8.60
N ALA A 29 -4.92 -6.33 7.50
CA ALA A 29 -5.05 -6.90 6.17
C ALA A 29 -4.28 -8.23 6.10
N GLU A 30 -4.90 -9.25 5.51
CA GLU A 30 -4.25 -10.58 5.39
C GLU A 30 -3.10 -10.51 4.38
N GLU A 31 -3.33 -9.78 3.29
CA GLU A 31 -2.35 -9.52 2.25
C GLU A 31 -2.53 -8.11 1.67
N VAL A 32 -1.42 -7.51 1.27
CA VAL A 32 -1.40 -6.22 0.56
C VAL A 32 -0.53 -6.38 -0.68
N ILE A 33 -1.11 -6.10 -1.85
CA ILE A 33 -0.45 -6.16 -3.14
C ILE A 33 -0.36 -4.74 -3.70
N VAL A 34 0.86 -4.20 -3.77
CA VAL A 34 1.12 -2.90 -4.37
C VAL A 34 1.51 -3.10 -5.83
N VAL A 35 0.84 -2.39 -6.74
CA VAL A 35 1.12 -2.40 -8.18
C VAL A 35 1.60 -1.02 -8.57
N ASP A 36 2.92 -0.90 -8.76
CA ASP A 36 3.53 0.35 -9.21
C ASP A 36 3.23 0.62 -10.69
N GLY A 37 2.77 1.84 -10.97
CA GLY A 37 2.40 2.32 -12.31
C GLY A 37 3.55 2.93 -13.11
N GLY A 38 4.80 2.69 -12.72
CA GLY A 38 5.99 3.31 -13.30
C GLY A 38 6.36 4.61 -12.61
N SER A 39 6.38 4.62 -11.28
CA SER A 39 6.76 5.80 -10.49
C SER A 39 8.17 6.28 -10.84
N THR A 40 8.37 7.59 -10.69
CA THR A 40 9.66 8.26 -10.92
C THR A 40 10.27 8.83 -9.63
N ASP A 41 9.61 8.61 -8.50
CA ASP A 41 10.07 8.92 -7.16
C ASP A 41 10.45 7.64 -6.39
N ASN A 42 10.57 7.70 -5.06
CA ASN A 42 10.88 6.53 -4.23
C ASN A 42 9.63 5.89 -3.59
N THR A 43 8.51 5.83 -4.32
CA THR A 43 7.35 5.00 -3.94
C THR A 43 7.74 3.56 -3.69
#